data_AF-B3EQD4-F1
#
_entry.id   AF-B3EQD4-F1
#
_cell.length_a   1.000
_cell.length_b   1.000
_cell.length_c   1.000
_cell.angle_alpha   90.00
_cell.angle_beta   90.00
_cell.angle_gamma   90.00
#
_symmetry.space_group_name_H-M   'P 1'
#
loop_
_entity.id
_entity.type
_entity.pdbx_description
1 polymer ?
#
loop_
_entity_poly.entity_id
_entity_poly.type
_entity_poly.pdbx_seq_one_letter_code
_entity_poly.pdbx_strand_id
1 'polypeptide(L)'
;MKNGKFVLILLSLVLILPLESCVVSRPVRPGPNYIWMAPRTTHSGVVIPGHWIYKGKPYKNKVWVPGHHNRYGKWVPGHWKKIRAPRKNAVWVPGHWTPNGNWKTGHWRYR
;
A
#
# COMPACT_ATOMS: atom_id res chain seq x y z
N MET A 1 39.30 36.83 16.95
CA MET A 1 38.45 36.50 15.77
C MET A 1 38.46 35.01 15.37
N LYS A 2 38.63 34.05 16.31
CA LYS A 2 38.63 32.60 15.99
C LYS A 2 37.24 31.95 16.14
N ASN A 3 36.41 32.47 17.04
CA ASN A 3 35.15 31.82 17.45
C ASN A 3 33.98 32.11 16.50
N GLY A 4 34.01 33.23 15.77
CA GLY A 4 32.93 33.62 14.86
C GLY A 4 32.77 32.67 13.65
N LYS A 5 33.88 32.13 13.14
CA LYS A 5 33.85 31.13 12.05
C LYS A 5 33.24 29.81 12.52
N PHE A 6 33.53 29.41 13.76
CA PHE A 6 32.95 28.20 14.38
C PHE A 6 31.43 28.33 14.58
N VAL A 7 30.97 29.50 15.04
CA VAL A 7 29.53 29.79 15.21
C VAL A 7 28.81 29.76 13.87
N LEU A 8 29.40 30.34 12.81
CA LEU A 8 28.85 30.30 11.45
C LEU A 8 28.77 28.87 10.89
N ILE A 9 29.81 28.05 11.12
CA ILE A 9 29.80 26.64 10.69
C ILE A 9 28.72 25.84 11.43
N LEU A 10 28.56 26.06 12.74
CA LEU A 10 27.52 25.41 13.54
C LEU A 10 26.11 25.83 13.09
N LEU A 11 25.88 27.13 12.85
CA LEU A 11 24.60 27.62 12.32
C LEU A 11 24.29 27.03 10.95
N SER A 12 25.30 26.92 10.09
CA SER A 12 25.15 26.33 8.75
C SER A 12 24.77 24.85 8.84
N LEU A 13 25.42 24.08 9.72
CA LEU A 13 25.09 22.67 9.96
C LEU A 13 23.66 22.51 10.51
N VAL A 14 23.24 23.35 11.47
CA VAL A 14 21.89 23.32 12.05
C VAL A 14 20.82 23.67 11.00
N LEU A 15 21.12 24.56 10.05
CA LEU A 15 20.24 24.90 8.93
C LEU A 15 20.15 23.81 7.85
N ILE A 16 21.16 22.93 7.73
CA ILE A 16 21.19 21.83 6.76
C ILE A 16 20.56 20.55 7.34
N LEU A 17 20.57 20.36 8.66
CA LEU A 17 20.04 19.17 9.35
C LEU A 17 18.53 18.88 9.20
N PRO A 18 17.60 19.84 8.99
CA PRO A 18 16.19 19.49 8.78
C PRO A 18 15.88 18.95 7.37
N LEU A 19 16.90 18.79 6.51
CA LEU A 19 16.76 18.09 5.21
C LEU A 19 16.79 16.56 5.35
N GLU A 20 16.85 16.03 6.57
CA GLU A 20 16.50 14.64 6.89
C GLU A 20 15.06 14.38 6.44
N SER A 21 14.98 14.01 5.17
CA SER A 21 13.85 13.59 4.38
C SER A 21 12.78 12.93 5.26
N CYS A 22 11.51 13.33 5.06
CA CYS A 22 10.35 12.55 5.46
C CYS A 22 10.38 11.20 4.73
N VAL A 23 11.29 10.30 5.11
CA VAL A 23 11.33 8.93 4.68
C VAL A 23 10.12 8.30 5.33
N VAL A 24 9.04 8.18 4.55
CA VAL A 24 7.90 7.35 4.90
C VAL A 24 8.45 5.96 5.19
N SER A 25 8.51 5.58 6.47
CA SER A 25 8.99 4.26 6.86
C SER A 25 8.03 3.23 6.24
N ARG A 26 8.56 2.44 5.31
CA ARG A 26 7.78 1.39 4.64
C ARG A 26 7.91 0.14 5.49
N PRO A 27 6.82 -0.62 5.70
CA PRO A 27 6.92 -1.96 6.29
C PRO A 27 7.91 -2.83 5.51
N VAL A 28 8.42 -3.89 6.11
CA VAL A 28 9.28 -4.85 5.41
C VAL A 28 8.58 -5.39 4.16
N ARG A 29 9.32 -5.47 3.05
CA ARG A 29 8.80 -6.03 1.80
C ARG A 29 8.51 -7.53 1.99
N PRO A 30 7.27 -8.01 1.76
CA PRO A 30 6.94 -9.41 2.02
C PRO A 30 7.60 -10.42 1.08
N GLY A 31 8.06 -9.98 -0.11
CA GLY A 31 8.68 -10.84 -1.12
C GLY A 31 8.91 -10.11 -2.45
N PRO A 32 9.45 -10.81 -3.48
CA PRO A 32 9.93 -10.20 -4.72
C PRO A 32 8.80 -9.59 -5.58
N ASN A 33 7.60 -10.14 -5.51
CA ASN A 33 6.46 -9.74 -6.34
C ASN A 33 5.57 -8.66 -5.70
N TYR A 34 6.04 -8.04 -4.62
CA TYR A 34 5.31 -7.01 -3.89
C TYR A 34 5.81 -5.62 -4.25
N ILE A 35 4.89 -4.78 -4.71
CA ILE A 35 5.12 -3.38 -5.04
C ILE A 35 4.50 -2.53 -3.94
N TRP A 36 5.28 -1.59 -3.41
CA TRP A 36 4.78 -0.61 -2.44
C TRP A 36 3.97 0.44 -3.20
N MET A 37 2.71 0.59 -2.81
CA MET A 37 1.88 1.70 -3.24
C MET A 37 1.93 2.78 -2.18
N ALA A 38 2.36 3.98 -2.56
CA ALA A 38 2.42 5.11 -1.65
C ALA A 38 1.02 5.49 -1.13
N PRO A 39 0.92 6.07 0.08
CA PRO A 39 -0.32 6.64 0.57
C PRO A 39 -0.87 7.66 -0.42
N ARG A 40 -2.20 7.69 -0.60
CA ARG A 40 -2.88 8.66 -1.46
C ARG A 40 -4.28 8.95 -0.95
N THR A 41 -4.80 10.12 -1.29
CA THR A 41 -6.20 10.47 -1.08
C THR A 41 -6.94 10.39 -2.41
N THR A 42 -8.09 9.75 -2.45
CA THR A 42 -8.94 9.73 -3.65
C THR A 42 -9.64 11.08 -3.84
N HIS A 43 -10.19 11.31 -5.03
CA HIS A 43 -10.96 12.52 -5.32
C HIS A 43 -12.18 12.70 -4.39
N SER A 44 -12.75 11.59 -3.91
CA SER A 44 -13.82 11.56 -2.91
C SER A 44 -13.36 11.79 -1.46
N GLY A 45 -12.08 12.09 -1.23
CA GLY A 45 -11.53 12.36 0.11
C GLY A 45 -11.14 11.10 0.92
N VAL A 46 -11.24 9.90 0.36
CA VAL A 46 -10.87 8.66 1.07
C VAL A 46 -9.35 8.54 1.14
N VAL A 47 -8.81 8.47 2.36
CA VAL A 47 -7.37 8.29 2.60
C VAL A 47 -7.01 6.82 2.48
N ILE A 48 -6.23 6.46 1.47
CA ILE A 48 -5.68 5.11 1.29
C ILE A 48 -4.25 5.13 1.82
N PRO A 49 -3.95 4.48 2.96
CA PRO A 49 -2.58 4.39 3.47
C PRO A 49 -1.69 3.58 2.53
N GLY A 50 -0.38 3.73 2.73
CA GLY A 50 0.62 3.00 1.97
C GLY A 50 0.47 1.49 2.18
N HIS A 51 0.55 0.71 1.11
CA HIS A 51 0.30 -0.72 1.19
C HIS A 51 0.96 -1.53 0.08
N TRP A 52 1.11 -2.82 0.35
CA TRP A 52 1.70 -3.76 -0.59
C TRP A 52 0.66 -4.28 -1.60
N ILE A 53 1.07 -4.27 -2.87
CA ILE A 53 0.34 -4.89 -3.98
C ILE A 53 1.16 -6.06 -4.51
N TYR A 54 0.55 -7.22 -4.63
CA TYR A 54 1.17 -8.37 -5.28
C TYR A 54 0.91 -8.35 -6.79
N LYS A 55 1.97 -8.44 -7.60
CA LYS A 55 1.92 -8.51 -9.07
C LYS A 55 2.41 -9.85 -9.64
N GLY A 56 2.71 -10.81 -8.78
CA GLY A 56 3.18 -12.14 -9.21
C GLY A 56 2.06 -13.04 -9.71
N LYS A 57 2.42 -14.27 -10.06
CA LYS A 57 1.45 -15.31 -10.43
C LYS A 57 0.54 -15.63 -9.25
N PRO A 58 -0.79 -15.76 -9.45
CA PRO A 58 -1.70 -16.23 -8.42
C PRO A 58 -1.28 -17.62 -7.92
N TYR A 59 -1.41 -17.87 -6.63
CA TYR A 59 -1.23 -19.23 -6.10
C TYR A 59 -2.47 -20.08 -6.39
N LYS A 60 -2.26 -21.40 -6.49
CA LYS A 60 -3.38 -22.35 -6.59
C LYS A 60 -4.33 -22.13 -5.41
N ASN A 61 -5.60 -21.87 -5.71
CA ASN A 61 -6.66 -21.63 -4.72
C ASN A 61 -6.42 -20.46 -3.76
N LYS A 62 -5.58 -19.48 -4.12
CA LYS A 62 -5.45 -18.24 -3.33
C LYS A 62 -5.35 -17.02 -4.24
N VAL A 63 -5.90 -15.91 -3.77
CA VAL A 63 -5.80 -14.61 -4.44
C VAL A 63 -5.23 -13.60 -3.47
N TRP A 64 -4.40 -12.70 -3.98
CA TRP A 64 -4.01 -11.54 -3.20
C TRP A 64 -5.16 -10.55 -3.16
N VAL A 65 -5.55 -10.16 -1.96
CA VAL A 65 -6.45 -9.03 -1.72
C VAL A 65 -5.57 -7.87 -1.30
N PRO A 66 -5.46 -6.79 -2.08
CA PRO A 66 -4.79 -5.56 -1.65
C PRO A 66 -5.38 -5.02 -0.36
N GLY A 67 -4.61 -4.18 0.34
CA GLY A 67 -5.13 -3.54 1.54
C GLY A 67 -6.37 -2.70 1.20
N HIS A 68 -7.35 -2.65 2.09
CA HIS A 68 -8.62 -1.98 1.83
C HIS A 68 -9.35 -1.60 3.12
N HIS A 69 -10.33 -0.70 3.02
CA HIS A 69 -11.25 -0.43 4.12
C HIS A 69 -12.33 -1.52 4.20
N ASN A 70 -12.56 -2.06 5.39
CA ASN A 70 -13.68 -2.97 5.63
C ASN A 70 -15.01 -2.20 5.75
N ARG A 71 -16.11 -2.93 5.99
CA ARG A 71 -17.45 -2.33 6.16
C ARG A 71 -17.59 -1.32 7.30
N TYR A 72 -16.62 -1.27 8.21
CA TYR A 72 -16.56 -0.34 9.35
C TYR A 72 -15.60 0.83 9.09
N GLY A 73 -15.08 0.98 7.88
CA GLY A 73 -14.10 2.03 7.53
C GLY A 73 -12.69 1.77 8.06
N LYS A 74 -12.41 0.62 8.70
CA LYS A 74 -11.08 0.29 9.22
C LYS A 74 -10.19 -0.24 8.10
N TRP A 75 -8.95 0.24 8.04
CA TRP A 75 -7.94 -0.29 7.13
C TRP A 75 -7.57 -1.74 7.47
N VAL A 76 -7.62 -2.60 6.45
CA VAL A 76 -7.20 -3.99 6.50
C VAL A 76 -5.96 -4.12 5.60
N PRO A 77 -4.81 -4.55 6.12
CA PRO A 77 -3.64 -4.81 5.30
C PRO A 77 -3.91 -5.86 4.21
N GLY A 78 -3.14 -5.76 3.12
CA GLY A 78 -3.24 -6.75 2.05
C GLY A 78 -2.91 -8.15 2.55
N HIS A 79 -3.65 -9.14 2.07
CA HIS A 79 -3.53 -10.51 2.55
C HIS A 79 -3.90 -11.53 1.47
N TRP A 80 -3.44 -12.76 1.65
CA TRP A 80 -3.84 -13.89 0.84
C TRP A 80 -5.19 -14.42 1.29
N LYS A 81 -6.16 -14.46 0.38
CA LYS A 81 -7.46 -15.09 0.60
C LYS A 81 -7.50 -16.44 -0.09
N LYS A 82 -7.84 -17.51 0.65
CA LYS A 82 -8.13 -18.81 0.07
C LYS A 82 -9.44 -18.73 -0.72
N ILE A 83 -9.43 -19.23 -1.94
CA ILE A 83 -10.60 -19.33 -2.80
C ILE A 83 -10.77 -20.77 -3.25
N ARG A 84 -12.00 -21.27 -3.22
CA ARG A 84 -12.37 -22.57 -3.76
C ARG A 84 -13.48 -22.34 -4.78
N ALA A 85 -13.29 -22.87 -5.98
CA ALA A 85 -14.32 -22.82 -7.00
C ALA A 85 -15.56 -23.55 -6.47
N PRO A 86 -16.73 -22.89 -6.40
CA PRO A 86 -17.94 -23.50 -5.85
C PRO A 86 -18.52 -24.56 -6.79
N ARG A 87 -18.26 -24.46 -8.10
CA ARG A 87 -18.74 -25.36 -9.15
C ARG A 87 -17.72 -25.50 -10.27
N LYS A 88 -17.87 -26.54 -11.10
CA LYS A 88 -17.10 -26.74 -12.33
C LYS A 88 -17.30 -25.51 -13.25
N ASN A 89 -16.24 -25.07 -13.92
CA ASN A 89 -16.21 -23.90 -14.82
C ASN A 89 -16.41 -22.51 -14.17
N ALA A 90 -16.43 -22.40 -12.83
CA ALA A 90 -16.42 -21.09 -12.19
C ALA A 90 -15.10 -20.34 -12.47
N VAL A 91 -15.19 -19.09 -12.94
CA VAL A 91 -14.04 -18.24 -13.23
C VAL A 91 -13.92 -17.18 -12.15
N TRP A 92 -12.76 -17.08 -11.52
CA TRP A 92 -12.52 -16.03 -10.52
C TRP A 92 -12.30 -14.69 -11.24
N VAL A 93 -13.13 -13.71 -10.93
CA VAL A 93 -12.95 -12.32 -11.34
C VAL A 93 -12.21 -11.59 -10.21
N PRO A 94 -11.00 -11.06 -10.45
CA PRO A 94 -10.26 -10.29 -9.46
C PRO A 94 -11.06 -9.10 -8.92
N GLY A 95 -10.84 -8.79 -7.65
CA GLY A 95 -11.35 -7.55 -7.07
C GLY A 95 -10.64 -6.33 -7.67
N HIS A 96 -11.25 -5.16 -7.54
CA HIS A 96 -10.70 -3.91 -8.04
C HIS A 96 -11.07 -2.75 -7.12
N TRP A 97 -10.28 -1.68 -7.18
CA TRP A 97 -10.62 -0.41 -6.54
C TRP A 97 -11.61 0.36 -7.42
N THR A 98 -12.66 0.90 -6.81
CA THR A 98 -13.54 1.85 -7.47
C THR A 98 -12.88 3.24 -7.54
N PRO A 99 -13.32 4.13 -8.44
CA PRO A 99 -12.84 5.52 -8.49
C PRO A 99 -12.96 6.26 -7.15
N ASN A 100 -13.96 5.89 -6.34
CA ASN A 100 -14.22 6.50 -5.03
C ASN A 100 -13.31 5.96 -3.91
N GLY A 101 -12.35 5.09 -4.23
CA GLY A 101 -11.42 4.55 -3.24
C GLY A 101 -11.99 3.41 -2.39
N ASN A 102 -13.04 2.73 -2.86
CA ASN A 102 -13.59 1.55 -2.20
C ASN A 102 -13.08 0.28 -2.88
N TRP A 103 -12.68 -0.73 -2.12
CA TRP A 103 -12.30 -2.02 -2.69
C TRP A 103 -13.53 -2.88 -2.94
N LYS A 104 -13.74 -3.28 -4.19
CA LYS A 104 -14.70 -4.31 -4.56
C LYS A 104 -14.00 -5.66 -4.51
N THR A 105 -14.45 -6.53 -3.61
CA THR A 105 -13.90 -7.89 -3.51
C THR A 105 -14.19 -8.67 -4.79
N GLY A 106 -13.23 -9.48 -5.21
CA GLY A 106 -13.41 -10.38 -6.35
C GLY A 106 -14.52 -11.40 -6.10
N HIS A 107 -15.05 -11.95 -7.17
CA HIS A 107 -16.18 -12.88 -7.12
C HIS A 107 -16.03 -13.98 -8.17
N TRP A 108 -16.77 -15.07 -7.99
CA TRP A 108 -16.88 -16.11 -9.00
C TRP A 108 -17.92 -15.69 -10.04
N ARG A 109 -17.53 -15.72 -11.32
CA ARG A 109 -18.45 -15.60 -12.45
C ARG A 109 -18.78 -17.00 -12.97
N TYR A 110 -20.03 -17.20 -13.33
CA TYR A 110 -20.55 -18.40 -13.96
C TYR A 110 -20.82 -18.10 -15.44
N ARG A 111 -20.72 -19.12 -16.28
CA ARG A 111 -21.07 -19.05 -17.71
C ARG A 111 -22.28 -19.92 -17.94
#